data_AF-A0A7W4YQI1-F1
#
_entry.id   AF-A0A7W4YQI1-F1
#
_cell.length_a   1.000
_cell.length_b   1.000
_cell.length_c   1.000
_cell.angle_alpha   90.00
_cell.angle_beta   90.00
_cell.angle_gamma   90.00
#
_symmetry.space_group_name_H-M   'P 1'
#
loop_
_entity.id
_entity.type
_entity.pdbx_description
1 polymer ?
#
loop_
_entity_poly.entity_id
_entity_poly.type
_entity_poly.pdbx_seq_one_letter_code
_entity_poly.pdbx_strand_id
1 'polypeptide(L)'
;MSSTILHESGLTPEAELQHGSSGAAANGPEKNPFLVSLGERVRAQRACRGLTRKAAAQAAGVSERHLANLEYGSGNASILVLQHVAEALQCTLAGLLGDVTTSSPEWILLRELLEHRDEATLRRVRIAVGEMLGTGGENAAQAARSPRVALIGLRGAGKTTLGGMLAEDLDFPFVELSREIEKFAGCSISEIQGLYGMNAYRRYERRALEEAIQIYPEAVIATPGGLVSDPATFNLLLAHCTTVWLQAEPEDHMERVRAQGDFRPMAASKEAMEDLRQILAGRAAFYSKAEFSLDTSAQPLDATFAGLRGLVREALRMPV
;
A
#
# COMPACT_ATOMS: atom_id res chain seq x y z
N MET A 1 76.74 -30.20 -10.32
CA MET A 1 75.95 -28.96 -10.36
C MET A 1 75.65 -28.69 -11.83
N SER A 2 74.67 -29.39 -12.40
CA SER A 2 74.38 -29.32 -13.84
C SER A 2 73.02 -28.73 -14.08
N SER A 3 73.00 -27.81 -15.03
CA SER A 3 71.97 -26.85 -15.37
C SER A 3 70.93 -27.43 -16.34
N THR A 4 69.69 -27.00 -16.15
CA THR A 4 68.69 -26.52 -17.13
C THR A 4 68.76 -27.03 -18.56
N ILE A 5 67.67 -27.66 -19.03
CA ILE A 5 67.28 -27.70 -20.45
C ILE A 5 65.74 -27.62 -20.57
N LEU A 6 65.27 -26.62 -21.33
CA LEU A 6 63.94 -26.53 -21.95
C LEU A 6 63.91 -27.39 -23.22
N HIS A 7 62.79 -28.05 -23.52
CA HIS A 7 62.47 -28.43 -24.89
C HIS A 7 60.96 -28.51 -25.14
N GLU A 8 60.52 -27.82 -26.18
CA GLU A 8 59.19 -27.93 -26.80
C GLU A 8 59.09 -29.13 -27.76
N SER A 9 57.82 -29.47 -28.03
CA SER A 9 57.21 -30.03 -29.24
C SER A 9 57.07 -31.56 -29.37
N GLY A 10 55.80 -31.98 -29.52
CA GLY A 10 55.36 -33.33 -29.90
C GLY A 10 53.86 -33.33 -30.20
N LEU A 11 53.52 -33.71 -31.44
CA LEU A 11 52.22 -33.64 -32.14
C LEU A 11 51.16 -34.70 -31.71
N THR A 12 49.92 -34.39 -32.09
CA THR A 12 48.57 -34.99 -31.88
C THR A 12 48.30 -36.36 -32.54
N PRO A 13 47.13 -37.02 -32.31
CA PRO A 13 45.95 -36.82 -33.18
C PRO A 13 44.56 -36.86 -32.44
N GLU A 14 43.65 -35.93 -32.76
CA GLU A 14 42.38 -36.11 -33.51
C GLU A 14 41.13 -36.39 -32.65
N ALA A 15 40.26 -35.37 -32.53
CA ALA A 15 38.81 -35.53 -32.43
C ALA A 15 38.13 -34.31 -33.10
N GLU A 16 37.28 -34.62 -34.06
CA GLU A 16 36.76 -33.78 -35.14
C GLU A 16 35.88 -32.61 -34.64
N LEU A 17 36.20 -31.39 -35.12
CA LEU A 17 35.31 -30.24 -35.08
C LEU A 17 34.84 -29.94 -36.51
N GLN A 18 33.80 -30.63 -36.95
CA GLN A 18 33.09 -30.29 -38.17
C GLN A 18 32.21 -29.05 -37.95
N HIS A 19 32.48 -28.02 -38.74
CA HIS A 19 31.62 -26.86 -38.93
C HIS A 19 30.25 -27.30 -39.49
N GLY A 20 29.23 -27.30 -38.64
CA GLY A 20 27.84 -27.31 -39.03
C GLY A 20 27.23 -25.94 -38.76
N SER A 21 27.19 -25.08 -39.77
CA SER A 21 26.36 -23.87 -39.74
C SER A 21 24.89 -24.27 -39.56
N SER A 22 24.30 -24.01 -38.39
CA SER A 22 22.85 -24.01 -38.23
C SER A 22 22.46 -22.79 -37.41
N GLY A 23 21.47 -22.07 -37.92
CA GLY A 23 21.24 -20.66 -37.69
C GLY A 23 21.08 -20.27 -36.22
N ALA A 24 21.70 -19.13 -35.88
CA ALA A 24 21.21 -18.26 -34.84
C ALA A 24 19.74 -17.92 -35.16
N ALA A 25 18.81 -18.64 -34.54
CA ALA A 25 17.42 -18.25 -34.52
C ALA A 25 17.33 -16.92 -33.79
N ALA A 26 16.98 -15.88 -34.54
CA ALA A 26 16.74 -14.55 -34.05
C ALA A 26 15.64 -14.58 -32.98
N ASN A 27 16.02 -14.48 -31.71
CA ASN A 27 15.09 -14.08 -30.66
C ASN A 27 14.75 -12.61 -30.90
N GLY A 28 13.61 -12.36 -31.54
CA GLY A 28 13.02 -11.03 -31.62
C GLY A 28 12.80 -10.45 -30.21
N PRO A 29 12.61 -9.12 -30.09
CA PRO A 29 12.48 -8.48 -28.79
C PRO A 29 11.33 -9.14 -28.02
N GLU A 30 11.65 -9.70 -26.85
CA GLU A 30 10.68 -10.27 -25.92
C GLU A 30 9.60 -9.22 -25.65
N LYS A 31 8.36 -9.52 -26.04
CA LYS A 31 7.25 -8.57 -25.89
C LYS A 31 6.96 -8.39 -24.41
N ASN A 32 6.78 -7.14 -23.98
CA ASN A 32 6.44 -6.84 -22.60
C ASN A 32 5.08 -7.51 -22.23
N PRO A 33 5.01 -8.36 -21.19
CA PRO A 33 3.79 -9.11 -20.84
C PRO A 33 2.57 -8.22 -20.56
N PHE A 34 2.79 -7.04 -19.98
CA PHE A 34 1.73 -6.06 -19.72
C PHE A 34 1.14 -5.52 -21.03
N LEU A 35 1.98 -5.17 -21.99
CA LEU A 35 1.54 -4.65 -23.30
C LEU A 35 0.79 -5.71 -24.11
N VAL A 36 1.19 -6.98 -24.01
CA VAL A 36 0.47 -8.10 -24.63
C VAL A 36 -0.93 -8.23 -24.04
N SER A 37 -1.05 -8.26 -22.71
CA SER A 37 -2.33 -8.37 -22.00
C SER A 37 -3.25 -7.17 -22.29
N LEU A 38 -2.67 -5.96 -22.36
CA LEU A 38 -3.37 -4.73 -22.75
C LEU A 38 -3.93 -4.85 -24.18
N GLY A 39 -3.11 -5.32 -25.12
CA GLY A 39 -3.51 -5.51 -26.51
C GLY A 39 -4.64 -6.52 -26.68
N GLU A 40 -4.60 -7.61 -25.92
CA GLU A 40 -5.68 -8.61 -25.87
C GLU A 40 -7.00 -8.01 -25.36
N ARG A 41 -6.96 -7.21 -24.28
CA ARG A 41 -8.14 -6.52 -23.76
C ARG A 41 -8.74 -5.53 -24.76
N VAL A 42 -7.91 -4.71 -25.39
CA VAL A 42 -8.36 -3.77 -26.45
C VAL A 42 -9.05 -4.54 -27.57
N ARG A 43 -8.46 -5.65 -28.02
CA ARG A 43 -9.03 -6.49 -29.07
C ARG A 43 -10.36 -7.12 -28.64
N ALA A 44 -10.44 -7.65 -27.42
CA ALA A 44 -11.63 -8.27 -26.87
C ALA A 44 -12.79 -7.26 -26.75
N GLN A 45 -12.53 -6.09 -26.16
CA GLN A 45 -13.52 -5.02 -26.04
C GLN A 45 -14.01 -4.52 -27.40
N ARG A 46 -13.10 -4.33 -28.35
CA ARG A 46 -13.46 -3.98 -29.73
C ARG A 46 -14.36 -5.03 -30.38
N ALA A 47 -14.05 -6.31 -30.18
CA ALA A 47 -14.85 -7.41 -30.71
C ALA A 47 -16.24 -7.49 -30.07
N CYS A 48 -16.34 -7.34 -28.73
CA CYS A 48 -17.63 -7.30 -28.02
C CYS A 48 -18.54 -6.16 -28.50
N ARG A 49 -17.96 -5.02 -28.93
CA ARG A 49 -18.69 -3.88 -29.49
C ARG A 49 -18.97 -4.00 -31.00
N GLY A 50 -18.56 -5.09 -31.64
CA GLY A 50 -18.78 -5.31 -33.08
C GLY A 50 -17.99 -4.36 -33.99
N LEU A 51 -16.91 -3.74 -33.49
CA LEU A 51 -16.15 -2.75 -34.24
C LEU A 51 -15.01 -3.40 -35.04
N THR A 52 -14.85 -2.98 -36.30
CA THR A 52 -13.63 -3.29 -37.06
C THR A 52 -12.46 -2.46 -36.51
N ARG A 53 -11.23 -2.93 -36.67
CA ARG A 53 -10.04 -2.17 -36.26
C ARG A 53 -9.99 -0.80 -36.92
N LYS A 54 -10.30 -0.71 -38.21
CA LYS A 54 -10.39 0.55 -38.95
C LYS A 54 -11.42 1.51 -38.35
N ALA A 55 -12.62 1.03 -38.03
CA ALA A 55 -13.67 1.84 -37.42
C ALA A 55 -13.27 2.34 -36.03
N ALA A 56 -12.69 1.47 -35.20
CA ALA A 56 -12.20 1.84 -33.88
C ALA A 56 -11.04 2.86 -33.95
N ALA A 57 -10.11 2.70 -34.89
CA ALA A 57 -9.00 3.62 -35.10
C ALA A 57 -9.50 5.01 -35.53
N GLN A 58 -10.47 5.06 -36.44
CA GLN A 58 -11.11 6.29 -36.88
C GLN A 58 -11.84 6.99 -35.74
N ALA A 59 -12.62 6.25 -34.94
CA ALA A 59 -13.31 6.78 -33.77
C ALA A 59 -12.34 7.32 -32.70
N ALA A 60 -11.20 6.66 -32.51
CA ALA A 60 -10.17 7.06 -31.55
C ALA A 60 -9.20 8.14 -32.09
N GLY A 61 -9.36 8.59 -33.34
CA GLY A 61 -8.45 9.57 -33.95
C GLY A 61 -7.01 9.08 -34.11
N VAL A 62 -6.79 7.76 -34.26
CA VAL A 62 -5.46 7.15 -34.43
C VAL A 62 -5.34 6.40 -35.74
N SER A 63 -4.10 6.14 -36.19
CA SER A 63 -3.90 5.30 -37.38
C SER A 63 -4.25 3.84 -37.10
N GLU A 64 -4.77 3.13 -38.09
CA GLU A 64 -5.09 1.69 -37.99
C GLU A 64 -3.84 0.86 -37.65
N ARG A 65 -2.67 1.25 -38.18
CA ARG A 65 -1.38 0.63 -37.83
C ARG A 65 -1.05 0.81 -36.35
N HIS A 66 -1.32 1.99 -35.79
CA HIS A 66 -1.06 2.26 -34.38
C HIS A 66 -2.00 1.44 -33.48
N LEU A 67 -3.27 1.32 -33.84
CA LEU A 67 -4.21 0.45 -33.13
C LEU A 67 -3.85 -1.03 -33.27
N ALA A 68 -3.35 -1.45 -34.44
CA ALA A 68 -2.85 -2.81 -34.63
C ALA A 68 -1.64 -3.10 -33.72
N ASN A 69 -0.68 -2.18 -33.68
CA ASN A 69 0.49 -2.27 -32.81
C ASN A 69 0.09 -2.40 -31.33
N LEU A 70 -0.89 -1.60 -30.89
CA LEU A 70 -1.47 -1.70 -29.54
C LEU A 70 -2.09 -3.08 -29.31
N GLU A 71 -2.95 -3.58 -30.22
CA GLU A 71 -3.58 -4.90 -30.11
C GLU A 71 -2.59 -6.08 -30.15
N TYR A 72 -1.43 -5.91 -30.78
CA TYR A 72 -0.37 -6.92 -30.84
C TYR A 72 0.60 -6.86 -29.64
N GLY A 73 0.40 -5.89 -28.75
CA GLY A 73 1.30 -5.61 -27.63
C GLY A 73 2.68 -5.16 -28.07
N SER A 74 2.78 -4.56 -29.27
CA SER A 74 4.04 -4.08 -29.84
C SER A 74 4.09 -2.56 -29.83
N GLY A 75 4.94 -1.98 -28.97
CA GLY A 75 5.16 -0.55 -28.87
C GLY A 75 4.43 0.11 -27.69
N ASN A 76 5.00 1.22 -27.20
CA ASN A 76 4.43 2.00 -26.11
C ASN A 76 3.40 3.00 -26.66
N ALA A 77 2.14 2.83 -26.29
CA ALA A 77 1.11 3.83 -26.56
C ALA A 77 1.20 4.96 -25.54
N SER A 78 0.97 6.20 -25.98
CA SER A 78 0.83 7.33 -25.05
C SER A 78 -0.49 7.18 -24.26
N ILE A 79 -0.53 7.74 -23.04
CA ILE A 79 -1.73 7.70 -22.20
C ILE A 79 -2.91 8.39 -22.91
N LEU A 80 -2.66 9.48 -23.63
CA LEU A 80 -3.70 10.19 -24.41
C LEU A 80 -4.27 9.32 -25.54
N VAL A 81 -3.43 8.53 -26.21
CA VAL A 81 -3.91 7.55 -27.20
C VAL A 81 -4.78 6.49 -26.53
N LEU A 82 -4.36 5.96 -25.38
CA LEU A 82 -5.15 4.98 -24.65
C LEU A 82 -6.50 5.55 -24.19
N GLN A 83 -6.53 6.83 -23.80
CA GLN A 83 -7.76 7.53 -23.46
C GLN A 83 -8.71 7.64 -24.66
N HIS A 84 -8.24 8.10 -25.82
CA HIS A 84 -9.11 8.17 -27.01
C HIS A 84 -9.60 6.80 -27.48
N VAL A 85 -8.77 5.75 -27.35
CA VAL A 85 -9.19 4.38 -27.63
C VAL A 85 -10.26 3.92 -26.62
N ALA A 86 -10.14 4.24 -25.34
CA ALA A 86 -11.15 3.92 -24.34
C ALA A 86 -12.49 4.63 -24.63
N GLU A 87 -12.45 5.92 -24.98
CA GLU A 87 -13.62 6.70 -25.39
C GLU A 87 -14.29 6.08 -26.63
N ALA A 88 -13.51 5.72 -27.66
CA ALA A 88 -14.00 5.07 -28.86
C ALA A 88 -14.62 3.69 -28.59
N LEU A 89 -14.12 2.96 -27.59
CA LEU A 89 -14.65 1.66 -27.15
C LEU A 89 -15.77 1.79 -26.11
N GLN A 90 -16.13 3.02 -25.71
CA GLN A 90 -17.12 3.31 -24.67
C GLN A 90 -16.82 2.54 -23.38
N CYS A 91 -15.57 2.60 -22.95
CA CYS A 91 -15.11 2.01 -21.69
C CYS A 91 -14.23 3.00 -20.93
N THR A 92 -13.96 2.71 -19.66
CA THR A 92 -13.03 3.50 -18.87
C THR A 92 -11.58 3.14 -19.22
N LEU A 93 -10.65 4.10 -19.05
CA LEU A 93 -9.22 3.85 -19.23
C LEU A 93 -8.72 2.71 -18.32
N ALA A 94 -9.25 2.63 -17.08
CA ALA A 94 -8.96 1.53 -16.16
C ALA A 94 -9.40 0.16 -16.71
N GLY A 95 -10.59 0.09 -17.34
CA GLY A 95 -11.07 -1.09 -18.05
C GLY A 95 -10.14 -1.59 -19.14
N LEU A 96 -9.46 -0.67 -19.81
CA LEU A 96 -8.52 -0.97 -20.88
C LEU A 96 -7.17 -1.44 -20.30
N LEU A 97 -6.64 -0.73 -19.30
CA LEU A 97 -5.39 -1.08 -18.62
C LEU A 97 -5.47 -2.40 -17.85
N GLY A 98 -6.66 -2.79 -17.42
CA GLY A 98 -6.93 -4.01 -16.68
C GLY A 98 -6.47 -3.91 -15.24
N ASP A 99 -7.43 -3.94 -14.32
CA ASP A 99 -7.20 -4.18 -12.89
C ASP A 99 -8.10 -5.33 -12.39
N VAL A 100 -7.95 -5.69 -11.10
CA VAL A 100 -8.76 -6.74 -10.46
C VAL A 100 -10.27 -6.46 -10.60
N THR A 101 -10.68 -5.18 -10.62
CA THR A 101 -12.09 -4.76 -10.75
C THR A 101 -12.66 -4.92 -12.16
N THR A 102 -11.82 -5.28 -13.13
CA THR A 102 -12.20 -5.49 -14.54
C THR A 102 -12.03 -6.95 -14.98
N SER A 103 -11.67 -7.83 -14.02
CA SER A 103 -11.27 -9.21 -14.28
C SER A 103 -12.46 -10.18 -14.38
N SER A 104 -13.61 -9.87 -13.76
CA SER A 104 -14.85 -10.67 -13.89
C SER A 104 -16.10 -9.78 -14.00
N PRO A 105 -17.19 -10.28 -14.61
CA PRO A 105 -18.47 -9.57 -14.68
C PRO A 105 -19.00 -9.14 -13.31
N GLU A 106 -18.85 -9.98 -12.28
CA GLU A 106 -19.29 -9.69 -10.92
C GLU A 106 -18.57 -8.47 -10.34
N TRP A 107 -17.27 -8.34 -10.59
CA TRP A 107 -16.51 -7.14 -10.19
C TRP A 107 -17.03 -5.87 -10.87
N ILE A 108 -17.42 -5.96 -12.14
CA ILE A 108 -17.99 -4.84 -12.89
C ILE A 108 -19.33 -4.42 -12.27
N LEU A 109 -20.21 -5.38 -11.97
CA LEU A 109 -21.49 -5.12 -11.31
C LEU A 109 -21.33 -4.52 -9.92
N LEU A 110 -20.38 -5.04 -9.11
CA LEU A 110 -20.06 -4.48 -7.80
C LEU A 110 -19.55 -3.04 -7.90
N ARG A 111 -18.69 -2.76 -8.88
CA ARG A 111 -18.15 -1.41 -9.11
C ARG A 111 -19.26 -0.42 -9.45
N GLU A 112 -20.17 -0.80 -10.35
CA GLU A 112 -21.31 0.03 -10.76
C GLU A 112 -22.24 0.37 -9.58
N LEU A 113 -22.45 -0.58 -8.66
CA LEU A 113 -23.23 -0.32 -7.44
C LEU A 113 -22.59 0.73 -6.54
N LEU A 114 -21.26 0.80 -6.51
CA LEU A 114 -20.47 1.61 -5.57
C LEU A 114 -19.99 2.96 -6.12
N GLU A 115 -19.85 3.12 -7.44
CA GLU A 115 -19.18 4.26 -8.11
C GLU A 115 -19.77 5.65 -7.77
N HIS A 116 -21.05 5.72 -7.38
CA HIS A 116 -21.74 6.98 -7.06
C HIS A 116 -22.29 7.04 -5.63
N ARG A 117 -21.75 6.22 -4.73
CA ARG A 117 -22.16 6.19 -3.33
C ARG A 117 -21.33 7.17 -2.50
N ASP A 118 -21.96 7.76 -1.50
CA ASP A 118 -21.28 8.61 -0.54
C ASP A 118 -20.37 7.79 0.39
N GLU A 119 -19.44 8.47 1.04
CA GLU A 119 -18.44 7.86 1.91
C GLU A 119 -19.07 7.05 3.06
N ALA A 120 -20.19 7.55 3.61
CA ALA A 120 -20.94 6.86 4.65
C ALA A 120 -21.54 5.53 4.17
N THR A 121 -22.07 5.48 2.94
CA THR A 121 -22.57 4.24 2.35
C THR A 121 -21.44 3.28 2.02
N LEU A 122 -20.34 3.76 1.43
CA LEU A 122 -19.16 2.95 1.15
C LEU A 122 -18.58 2.33 2.42
N ARG A 123 -18.56 3.08 3.53
CA ARG A 123 -18.17 2.56 4.85
C ARG A 123 -19.08 1.42 5.30
N ARG A 124 -20.41 1.56 5.19
CA ARG A 124 -21.35 0.49 5.58
C ARG A 124 -21.16 -0.76 4.73
N VAL A 125 -20.99 -0.60 3.41
CA VAL A 125 -20.70 -1.73 2.51
C VAL A 125 -19.40 -2.42 2.90
N ARG A 126 -18.32 -1.66 3.16
CA ARG A 126 -17.03 -2.21 3.58
C ARG A 126 -17.15 -3.06 4.85
N ILE A 127 -17.91 -2.58 5.84
CA ILE A 127 -18.15 -3.32 7.09
C ILE A 127 -18.92 -4.61 6.81
N ALA A 128 -20.04 -4.52 6.08
CA ALA A 128 -20.89 -5.68 5.78
C ALA A 128 -20.17 -6.76 4.95
N VAL A 129 -19.37 -6.34 3.95
CA VAL A 129 -18.53 -7.26 3.16
C VAL A 129 -17.45 -7.90 4.05
N GLY A 130 -16.85 -7.11 4.94
CA GLY A 130 -15.87 -7.61 5.91
C GLY A 130 -16.43 -8.75 6.75
N GLU A 131 -17.61 -8.52 7.36
CA GLU A 131 -18.34 -9.52 8.16
C GLU A 131 -18.69 -10.77 7.34
N MET A 132 -19.26 -10.58 6.15
CA MET A 132 -19.64 -11.68 5.26
C MET A 132 -18.45 -12.56 4.86
N LEU A 133 -17.27 -11.96 4.67
CA LEU A 133 -16.05 -12.67 4.25
C LEU A 133 -15.23 -13.19 5.44
N GLY A 134 -15.69 -13.03 6.69
CA GLY A 134 -14.94 -13.44 7.88
C GLY A 134 -13.66 -12.63 8.11
N THR A 135 -13.57 -11.44 7.50
CA THR A 135 -12.48 -10.47 7.70
C THR A 135 -12.89 -9.31 8.62
N GLY A 136 -14.18 -9.26 8.99
CA GLY A 136 -14.69 -8.40 10.05
C GLY A 136 -14.33 -8.97 11.41
N GLY A 137 -13.72 -8.16 12.26
CA GLY A 137 -13.44 -8.51 13.66
C GLY A 137 -14.56 -8.09 14.59
N GLU A 138 -14.36 -8.31 15.89
CA GLU A 138 -15.31 -8.03 16.97
C GLU A 138 -15.85 -6.58 16.94
N ASN A 139 -15.08 -5.65 16.36
CA ASN A 139 -15.47 -4.24 16.23
C ASN A 139 -16.49 -3.93 15.13
N ALA A 140 -16.69 -4.83 14.17
CA ALA A 140 -17.69 -4.68 13.13
C ALA A 140 -19.10 -5.10 13.63
N ALA A 141 -19.16 -6.17 14.41
CA ALA A 141 -20.39 -6.94 14.62
C ALA A 141 -21.14 -6.71 15.94
N GLN A 142 -20.61 -5.99 16.93
CA GLN A 142 -21.23 -5.90 18.26
C GLN A 142 -21.26 -4.50 18.89
N ALA A 143 -22.25 -4.30 19.77
CA ALA A 143 -22.49 -3.10 20.57
C ALA A 143 -21.35 -2.77 21.57
N ALA A 144 -20.37 -3.66 21.74
CA ALA A 144 -19.21 -3.49 22.60
C ALA A 144 -17.95 -3.35 21.73
N ARG A 145 -17.13 -2.34 22.04
CA ARG A 145 -15.88 -2.06 21.34
C ARG A 145 -14.79 -3.04 21.74
N SER A 146 -13.86 -3.30 20.85
CA SER A 146 -12.68 -4.13 21.08
C SER A 146 -11.81 -3.48 22.18
N PRO A 147 -11.37 -4.25 23.20
CA PRO A 147 -10.46 -3.75 24.23
C PRO A 147 -9.03 -3.51 23.70
N ARG A 148 -8.76 -3.80 22.42
CA ARG A 148 -7.53 -3.39 21.74
C ARG A 148 -7.66 -1.96 21.24
N VAL A 149 -6.97 -1.01 21.85
CA VAL A 149 -7.02 0.41 21.49
C VAL A 149 -5.83 0.75 20.60
N ALA A 150 -6.08 1.09 19.34
CA ALA A 150 -5.05 1.46 18.38
C ALA A 150 -4.96 2.99 18.21
N LEU A 151 -3.80 3.55 18.53
CA LEU A 151 -3.50 4.97 18.33
C LEU A 151 -2.87 5.19 16.96
N ILE A 152 -3.55 5.93 16.09
CA ILE A 152 -3.07 6.28 14.75
C ILE A 152 -2.78 7.77 14.62
N GLY A 153 -1.90 8.13 13.69
CA GLY A 153 -1.50 9.52 13.43
C GLY A 153 -0.05 9.62 13.01
N LEU A 154 0.37 10.79 12.52
CA LEU A 154 1.75 11.00 12.09
C LEU A 154 2.77 10.91 13.24
N ARG A 155 4.04 10.70 12.91
CA ARG A 155 5.13 10.77 13.90
C ARG A 155 5.08 12.15 14.58
N GLY A 156 5.27 12.20 15.90
CA GLY A 156 5.04 13.43 16.67
C GLY A 156 3.60 13.64 17.19
N ALA A 157 2.62 12.83 16.78
CA ALA A 157 1.24 12.92 17.33
C ALA A 157 1.10 12.56 18.83
N GLY A 158 2.19 12.17 19.51
CA GLY A 158 2.12 11.74 20.92
C GLY A 158 1.69 10.29 21.15
N LYS A 159 1.57 9.44 20.11
CA LYS A 159 1.17 8.02 20.24
C LYS A 159 1.92 7.23 21.30
N THR A 160 3.25 7.34 21.36
CA THR A 160 4.06 6.60 22.34
C THR A 160 3.83 7.11 23.76
N THR A 161 3.80 8.44 23.95
CA THR A 161 3.60 9.07 25.26
C THR A 161 2.18 8.83 25.79
N LEU A 162 1.16 9.24 25.03
CA LEU A 162 -0.25 9.06 25.41
C LEU A 162 -0.64 7.59 25.47
N GLY A 163 -0.10 6.75 24.59
CA GLY A 163 -0.34 5.31 24.60
C GLY A 163 0.23 4.61 25.82
N GLY A 164 1.44 4.97 26.25
CA GLY A 164 2.02 4.45 27.48
C GLY A 164 1.20 4.83 28.71
N MET A 165 0.83 6.11 28.82
CA MET A 165 -0.03 6.59 29.93
C MET A 165 -1.41 5.90 29.93
N LEU A 166 -1.99 5.68 28.75
CA LEU A 166 -3.30 5.00 28.63
C LEU A 166 -3.19 3.51 29.00
N ALA A 167 -2.11 2.85 28.60
CA ALA A 167 -1.85 1.46 28.96
C ALA A 167 -1.72 1.29 30.48
N GLU A 168 -1.01 2.19 31.15
CA GLU A 168 -0.88 2.21 32.62
C GLU A 168 -2.23 2.45 33.32
N ASP A 169 -3.06 3.37 32.82
CA ASP A 169 -4.39 3.66 33.41
C ASP A 169 -5.41 2.53 33.22
N LEU A 170 -5.32 1.80 32.11
CA LEU A 170 -6.19 0.66 31.81
C LEU A 170 -5.67 -0.67 32.36
N ASP A 171 -4.45 -0.71 32.89
CA ASP A 171 -3.71 -1.95 33.22
C ASP A 171 -3.57 -2.90 32.01
N PHE A 172 -3.37 -2.32 30.82
CA PHE A 172 -3.24 -3.05 29.56
C PHE A 172 -1.78 -3.09 29.09
N PRO A 173 -1.38 -4.13 28.33
CA PRO A 173 -0.09 -4.14 27.65
C PRO A 173 0.04 -2.98 26.66
N PHE A 174 1.19 -2.29 26.69
CA PHE A 174 1.54 -1.31 25.67
C PHE A 174 2.38 -1.94 24.56
N VAL A 175 1.89 -1.89 23.32
CA VAL A 175 2.53 -2.48 22.13
C VAL A 175 2.92 -1.37 21.16
N GLU A 176 4.23 -1.13 21.02
CA GLU A 176 4.76 -0.29 19.95
C GLU A 176 4.98 -1.14 18.71
N LEU A 177 4.10 -1.02 17.72
CA LEU A 177 4.12 -1.88 16.54
C LEU A 177 5.42 -1.73 15.73
N SER A 178 6.08 -0.57 15.77
CA SER A 178 7.42 -0.40 15.19
C SER A 178 8.47 -1.31 15.83
N ARG A 179 8.41 -1.54 17.15
CA ARG A 179 9.33 -2.45 17.84
C ARG A 179 9.03 -3.91 17.48
N GLU A 180 7.75 -4.26 17.35
CA GLU A 180 7.36 -5.59 16.91
C GLU A 180 7.84 -5.89 15.48
N ILE A 181 7.76 -4.91 14.58
CA ILE A 181 8.33 -5.01 13.22
C ILE A 181 9.83 -5.33 13.28
N GLU A 182 10.60 -4.60 14.09
CA GLU A 182 12.05 -4.82 14.21
C GLU A 182 12.37 -6.19 14.83
N LYS A 183 11.61 -6.62 15.83
CA LYS A 183 11.74 -7.96 16.43
C LYS A 183 11.49 -9.06 15.40
N PHE A 184 10.44 -8.94 14.58
CA PHE A 184 10.13 -9.94 13.56
C PHE A 184 11.11 -9.95 12.39
N ALA A 185 11.64 -8.78 12.02
CA ALA A 185 12.62 -8.65 10.94
C ALA A 185 14.06 -9.00 11.40
N GLY A 186 14.34 -8.96 12.71
CA GLY A 186 15.68 -9.14 13.26
C GLY A 186 16.65 -8.01 12.94
N CYS A 187 16.14 -6.87 12.45
CA CYS A 187 16.91 -5.69 12.07
C CYS A 187 16.05 -4.42 12.22
N SER A 188 16.68 -3.25 12.18
CA SER A 188 16.01 -1.97 12.32
C SER A 188 15.12 -1.64 11.12
N ILE A 189 14.11 -0.78 11.30
CA ILE A 189 13.25 -0.34 10.19
C ILE A 189 14.05 0.29 9.05
N SER A 190 15.11 1.05 9.38
CA SER A 190 16.00 1.66 8.39
C SER A 190 16.72 0.61 7.55
N GLU A 191 17.18 -0.49 8.15
CA GLU A 191 17.78 -1.61 7.42
C GLU A 191 16.76 -2.36 6.57
N ILE A 192 15.53 -2.55 7.08
CA ILE A 192 14.45 -3.18 6.29
C ILE A 192 14.22 -2.39 5.01
N GLN A 193 14.06 -1.06 5.14
CA GLN A 193 13.80 -0.18 4.01
C GLN A 193 14.99 -0.07 3.06
N GLY A 194 16.22 -0.03 3.59
CA GLY A 194 17.44 0.07 2.80
C GLY A 194 17.81 -1.21 2.04
N LEU A 195 17.60 -2.38 2.65
CA LEU A 195 18.03 -3.67 2.09
C LEU A 195 16.92 -4.40 1.33
N TYR A 196 15.68 -4.35 1.84
CA TYR A 196 14.56 -5.15 1.32
C TYR A 196 13.44 -4.29 0.70
N GLY A 197 13.52 -2.97 0.86
CA GLY A 197 12.60 -2.02 0.26
C GLY A 197 11.22 -1.94 0.93
N MET A 198 10.40 -1.04 0.42
CA MET A 198 9.09 -0.72 1.02
C MET A 198 8.10 -1.88 1.01
N ASN A 199 8.11 -2.73 -0.02
CA ASN A 199 7.20 -3.87 -0.09
C ASN A 199 7.49 -4.89 1.02
N ALA A 200 8.76 -5.11 1.37
CA ALA A 200 9.12 -5.98 2.48
C ALA A 200 8.68 -5.37 3.81
N TYR A 201 8.95 -4.07 4.02
CA TYR A 201 8.48 -3.35 5.20
C TYR A 201 6.96 -3.50 5.41
N ARG A 202 6.15 -3.33 4.36
CA ARG A 202 4.68 -3.51 4.45
C ARG A 202 4.27 -4.92 4.86
N ARG A 203 4.98 -5.95 4.40
CA ARG A 203 4.72 -7.33 4.84
C ARG A 203 5.02 -7.52 6.33
N TYR A 204 6.13 -6.98 6.81
CA TYR A 204 6.47 -7.03 8.24
C TYR A 204 5.50 -6.19 9.09
N GLU A 205 5.10 -5.01 8.63
CA GLU A 205 4.10 -4.15 9.28
C GLU A 205 2.76 -4.88 9.44
N ARG A 206 2.29 -5.52 8.36
CA ARG A 206 1.07 -6.34 8.39
C ARG A 206 1.19 -7.50 9.37
N ARG A 207 2.27 -8.29 9.26
CA ARG A 207 2.50 -9.44 10.14
C ARG A 207 2.55 -9.02 11.61
N ALA A 208 3.24 -7.93 11.92
CA ALA A 208 3.33 -7.45 13.28
C ALA A 208 1.96 -7.09 13.87
N LEU A 209 1.04 -6.56 13.05
CA LEU A 209 -0.32 -6.25 13.48
C LEU A 209 -1.15 -7.52 13.68
N GLU A 210 -1.06 -8.47 12.75
CA GLU A 210 -1.74 -9.78 12.85
C GLU A 210 -1.34 -10.52 14.14
N GLU A 211 -0.04 -10.58 14.43
CA GLU A 211 0.50 -11.20 15.65
C GLU A 211 0.08 -10.45 16.91
N ALA A 212 0.12 -9.11 16.91
CA ALA A 212 -0.33 -8.32 18.05
C ALA A 212 -1.81 -8.56 18.38
N ILE A 213 -2.68 -8.66 17.36
CA ILE A 213 -4.11 -8.95 17.55
C ILE A 213 -4.31 -10.36 18.12
N GLN A 214 -3.51 -11.34 17.68
CA GLN A 214 -3.60 -12.72 18.13
C GLN A 214 -3.08 -12.93 19.55
N ILE A 215 -1.95 -12.30 19.90
CA ILE A 215 -1.28 -12.47 21.19
C ILE A 215 -2.02 -11.71 22.30
N TYR A 216 -2.46 -10.48 22.01
CA TYR A 216 -3.02 -9.60 23.01
C TYR A 216 -4.55 -9.51 22.87
N PRO A 217 -5.33 -10.10 23.80
CA PRO A 217 -6.78 -9.91 23.80
C PRO A 217 -7.16 -8.45 24.08
N GLU A 218 -6.40 -7.78 24.94
CA GLU A 218 -6.50 -6.36 25.28
C GLU A 218 -5.11 -5.73 25.24
N ALA A 219 -4.99 -4.52 24.68
CA ALA A 219 -3.72 -3.81 24.54
C ALA A 219 -3.94 -2.37 24.08
N VAL A 220 -2.99 -1.50 24.38
CA VAL A 220 -2.86 -0.20 23.72
C VAL A 220 -1.76 -0.29 22.68
N ILE A 221 -2.10 -0.09 21.42
CA ILE A 221 -1.21 -0.29 20.26
C ILE A 221 -0.86 1.06 19.64
N ALA A 222 0.42 1.43 19.66
CA ALA A 222 0.93 2.59 18.92
C ALA A 222 1.38 2.17 17.52
N THR A 223 0.72 2.69 16.48
CA THR A 223 1.01 2.30 15.09
C THR A 223 2.08 3.17 14.42
N PRO A 224 2.81 2.69 13.40
CA PRO A 224 3.59 3.55 12.53
C PRO A 224 2.68 4.54 11.81
N GLY A 225 3.17 5.76 11.55
CA GLY A 225 2.37 6.79 10.88
C GLY A 225 1.97 6.43 9.45
N GLY A 226 2.76 5.58 8.78
CA GLY A 226 2.49 5.16 7.41
C GLY A 226 1.50 4.00 7.26
N LEU A 227 1.04 3.37 8.35
CA LEU A 227 0.22 2.15 8.30
C LEU A 227 -1.07 2.35 7.49
N VAL A 228 -1.70 3.52 7.66
CA VAL A 228 -2.95 3.88 6.96
C VAL A 228 -2.83 3.93 5.43
N SER A 229 -1.61 4.00 4.89
CA SER A 229 -1.35 3.99 3.45
C SER A 229 -1.37 2.60 2.84
N ASP A 230 -1.44 1.53 3.63
CA ASP A 230 -1.69 0.17 3.16
C ASP A 230 -3.13 -0.25 3.50
N PRO A 231 -4.06 -0.27 2.51
CA PRO A 231 -5.48 -0.54 2.78
C PRO A 231 -5.75 -1.90 3.42
N ALA A 232 -4.95 -2.93 3.10
CA ALA A 232 -5.14 -4.26 3.67
C ALA A 232 -4.85 -4.27 5.17
N THR A 233 -3.69 -3.73 5.57
CA THR A 233 -3.30 -3.61 6.98
C THR A 233 -4.22 -2.66 7.74
N PHE A 234 -4.64 -1.55 7.11
CA PHE A 234 -5.53 -0.60 7.77
C PHE A 234 -6.94 -1.16 7.96
N ASN A 235 -7.47 -1.94 7.01
CA ASN A 235 -8.74 -2.63 7.20
C ASN A 235 -8.68 -3.63 8.36
N LEU A 236 -7.57 -4.38 8.49
CA LEU A 236 -7.36 -5.27 9.64
C LEU A 236 -7.37 -4.48 10.96
N LEU A 237 -6.67 -3.34 11.02
CA LEU A 237 -6.66 -2.49 12.22
C LEU A 237 -8.09 -2.03 12.60
N LEU A 238 -8.84 -1.52 11.62
CA LEU A 238 -10.21 -1.03 11.84
C LEU A 238 -11.18 -2.14 12.23
N ALA A 239 -10.94 -3.36 11.76
CA ALA A 239 -11.80 -4.51 12.04
C ALA A 239 -11.61 -5.08 13.46
N HIS A 240 -10.41 -4.96 14.03
CA HIS A 240 -10.04 -5.64 15.28
C HIS A 240 -9.69 -4.69 16.44
N CYS A 241 -9.52 -3.39 16.20
CA CYS A 241 -9.10 -2.44 17.22
C CYS A 241 -10.00 -1.20 17.27
N THR A 242 -10.26 -0.72 18.49
CA THR A 242 -10.85 0.58 18.75
C THR A 242 -9.83 1.64 18.37
N THR A 243 -10.10 2.39 17.30
CA THR A 243 -9.11 3.28 16.70
C THR A 243 -9.30 4.73 17.14
N VAL A 244 -8.23 5.34 17.63
CA VAL A 244 -8.19 6.77 17.99
C VAL A 244 -7.15 7.47 17.14
N TRP A 245 -7.59 8.45 16.36
CA TRP A 245 -6.71 9.33 15.62
C TRP A 245 -6.24 10.49 16.50
N LEU A 246 -4.94 10.50 16.81
CA LEU A 246 -4.29 11.63 17.46
C LEU A 246 -3.92 12.68 16.39
N GLN A 247 -4.63 13.80 16.42
CA GLN A 247 -4.44 14.95 15.55
C GLN A 247 -3.43 15.89 16.17
N ALA A 248 -2.57 16.48 15.33
CA ALA A 248 -1.71 17.58 15.72
C ALA A 248 -1.54 18.49 14.50
N GLU A 249 -1.36 19.77 14.76
CA GLU A 249 -0.97 20.72 13.73
C GLU A 249 0.42 20.33 13.17
N PRO A 250 0.68 20.57 11.87
CA PRO A 250 1.95 20.24 11.23
C PRO A 250 3.17 20.80 11.97
N GLU A 251 3.05 21.99 12.54
CA GLU A 251 4.09 22.67 13.30
C GLU A 251 4.44 21.91 14.59
N ASP A 252 3.43 21.43 15.33
CA ASP A 252 3.63 20.63 16.55
C ASP A 252 4.27 19.26 16.26
N HIS A 253 3.87 18.64 15.15
CA HIS A 253 4.52 17.43 14.67
C HIS A 253 6.03 17.66 14.47
N MET A 254 6.38 18.75 13.78
CA MET A 254 7.76 19.11 13.50
C MET A 254 8.55 19.37 14.79
N GLU A 255 8.02 20.19 15.70
CA GLU A 255 8.67 20.53 16.97
C GLU A 255 8.95 19.30 17.83
N ARG A 256 7.96 18.41 17.97
CA ARG A 256 8.09 17.18 18.77
C ARG A 256 9.08 16.20 18.15
N VAL A 257 9.08 16.06 16.82
CA VAL A 257 10.05 15.20 16.12
C VAL A 257 11.48 15.75 16.29
N ARG A 258 11.65 17.08 16.25
CA ARG A 258 12.91 17.75 16.52
C ARG A 258 13.43 17.48 17.94
N ALA A 259 12.55 17.59 18.93
CA ALA A 259 12.89 17.33 20.32
C ALA A 259 13.34 15.87 20.56
N GLN A 260 12.87 14.93 19.74
CA GLN A 260 13.26 13.51 19.78
C GLN A 260 14.58 13.20 19.06
N GLY A 261 15.31 14.21 18.57
CA GLY A 261 16.62 14.04 17.93
C GLY A 261 16.56 13.49 16.50
N ASP A 262 15.38 13.46 15.88
CA ASP A 262 15.23 13.08 14.48
C ASP A 262 15.32 14.33 13.59
N PHE A 263 16.54 14.64 13.15
CA PHE A 263 16.86 15.81 12.34
C PHE A 263 16.62 15.62 10.84
N ARG A 264 16.14 14.44 10.40
CA ARG A 264 15.81 14.19 8.97
C ARG A 264 14.88 15.26 8.36
N PRO A 265 13.89 15.82 9.09
CA PRO A 265 13.07 16.93 8.59
C PRO A 265 13.81 18.29 8.49
N MET A 266 14.99 18.45 9.11
CA MET A 266 15.72 19.72 9.14
C MET A 266 16.71 19.92 7.99
N ALA A 267 17.04 18.87 7.24
CA ALA A 267 18.00 18.99 6.13
C ALA A 267 17.50 19.89 4.99
N ALA A 268 16.19 20.23 4.94
CA ALA A 268 15.55 21.02 3.89
C ALA A 268 14.37 21.87 4.43
N SER A 269 14.57 22.71 5.45
CA SER A 269 13.51 23.15 6.39
C SER A 269 12.20 23.72 5.81
N LYS A 270 12.20 24.38 4.64
CA LYS A 270 10.95 24.85 4.00
C LYS A 270 10.27 23.76 3.17
N GLU A 271 11.04 23.01 2.39
CA GLU A 271 10.54 21.89 1.58
C GLU A 271 10.03 20.75 2.48
N ALA A 272 10.76 20.43 3.55
CA ALA A 272 10.37 19.39 4.50
C ALA A 272 9.08 19.71 5.27
N MET A 273 8.82 20.98 5.57
CA MET A 273 7.56 21.40 6.19
C MET A 273 6.40 21.31 5.19
N GLU A 274 6.63 21.68 3.94
CA GLU A 274 5.64 21.52 2.88
C GLU A 274 5.34 20.03 2.60
N ASP A 275 6.38 19.20 2.52
CA ASP A 275 6.24 17.74 2.38
C ASP A 275 5.44 17.14 3.54
N LEU A 276 5.69 17.59 4.78
CA LEU A 276 4.94 17.13 5.95
C LEU A 276 3.46 17.53 5.86
N ARG A 277 3.15 18.76 5.41
CA ARG A 277 1.77 19.20 5.16
C ARG A 277 1.10 18.35 4.07
N GLN A 278 1.80 18.07 2.98
CA GLN A 278 1.29 17.21 1.90
C GLN A 278 1.04 15.78 2.37
N ILE A 279 1.95 15.20 3.15
CA ILE A 279 1.79 13.88 3.74
C ILE A 279 0.59 13.85 4.69
N LEU A 280 0.42 14.86 5.55
CA LEU A 280 -0.71 14.95 6.46
C LEU A 280 -2.02 15.07 5.68
N ALA A 281 -2.09 15.97 4.69
CA ALA A 281 -3.26 16.16 3.84
C ALA A 281 -3.63 14.86 3.09
N GLY A 282 -2.65 14.17 2.51
CA GLY A 282 -2.85 12.91 1.80
C GLY A 282 -3.29 11.76 2.71
N ARG A 283 -2.93 11.79 4.00
CA ARG A 283 -3.30 10.75 4.97
C ARG A 283 -4.53 11.09 5.81
N ALA A 284 -4.94 12.36 5.88
CA ALA A 284 -6.08 12.80 6.68
C ALA A 284 -7.38 12.04 6.32
N ALA A 285 -7.62 11.83 5.02
CA ALA A 285 -8.78 11.05 4.56
C ALA A 285 -8.79 9.61 5.12
N PHE A 286 -7.61 8.99 5.27
CA PHE A 286 -7.49 7.66 5.87
C PHE A 286 -7.55 7.70 7.40
N TYR A 287 -6.85 8.64 8.04
CA TYR A 287 -6.92 8.79 9.50
C TYR A 287 -8.35 9.09 9.98
N SER A 288 -9.13 9.84 9.20
CA SER A 288 -10.55 10.13 9.50
C SER A 288 -11.46 8.89 9.56
N LYS A 289 -10.97 7.72 9.12
CA LYS A 289 -11.70 6.44 9.26
C LYS A 289 -11.60 5.86 10.67
N ALA A 290 -10.75 6.41 11.54
CA ALA A 290 -10.75 6.08 12.95
C ALA A 290 -12.14 6.29 13.56
N GLU A 291 -12.45 5.53 14.59
CA GLU A 291 -13.71 5.67 15.31
C GLU A 291 -13.78 6.97 16.10
N PHE A 292 -12.63 7.40 16.61
CA PHE A 292 -12.48 8.57 17.44
C PHE A 292 -11.32 9.43 16.97
N SER A 293 -11.37 10.70 17.31
CA SER A 293 -10.29 11.65 17.08
C SER A 293 -10.07 12.53 18.29
N LEU A 294 -8.81 12.86 18.56
CA LEU A 294 -8.41 13.74 19.64
C LEU A 294 -7.34 14.70 19.14
N ASP A 295 -7.57 15.99 19.33
CA ASP A 295 -6.58 17.04 19.06
C ASP A 295 -5.56 17.10 20.20
N THR A 296 -4.29 16.92 19.86
CA THR A 296 -3.14 16.96 20.77
C THR A 296 -2.38 18.28 20.73
N SER A 297 -2.79 19.21 19.87
CA SER A 297 -2.23 20.57 19.74
C SER A 297 -3.00 21.59 20.57
N ALA A 298 -4.30 21.35 20.78
CA ALA A 298 -5.16 22.30 21.48
C ALA A 298 -4.83 22.48 22.97
N GLN A 299 -4.20 21.50 23.63
CA GLN A 299 -4.07 21.46 25.09
C GLN A 299 -2.77 20.82 25.58
N PRO A 300 -2.33 21.08 26.83
CA PRO A 300 -1.18 20.40 27.45
C PRO A 300 -1.36 18.88 27.53
N LEU A 301 -0.25 18.16 27.76
CA LEU A 301 -0.21 16.70 27.79
C LEU A 301 -1.23 16.10 28.76
N ASP A 302 -1.30 16.59 30.00
CA ASP A 302 -2.19 16.03 31.03
C ASP A 302 -3.67 16.20 30.69
N ALA A 303 -4.04 17.36 30.14
CA ALA A 303 -5.42 17.63 29.71
C ALA A 303 -5.79 16.80 28.48
N THR A 304 -4.86 16.65 27.53
CA THR A 304 -5.02 15.77 26.37
C THR A 304 -5.18 14.32 26.82
N PHE A 305 -4.38 13.86 27.78
CA PHE A 305 -4.49 12.53 28.34
C PHE A 305 -5.82 12.29 29.05
N ALA A 306 -6.31 13.25 29.84
CA ALA A 306 -7.63 13.16 30.47
C ALA A 306 -8.75 13.02 29.42
N GLY A 307 -8.65 13.76 28.31
CA GLY A 307 -9.56 13.62 27.17
C GLY A 307 -9.49 12.24 26.52
N LEU A 308 -8.27 11.73 26.27
CA LEU A 308 -8.07 10.38 25.71
C LEU A 308 -8.64 9.30 26.63
N ARG A 309 -8.32 9.36 27.92
CA ARG A 309 -8.77 8.41 28.95
C ARG A 309 -10.29 8.38 29.01
N GLY A 310 -10.94 9.53 29.10
CA GLY A 310 -12.40 9.62 29.17
C GLY A 310 -13.07 8.99 27.94
N LEU A 311 -12.58 9.34 26.75
CA LEU A 311 -13.08 8.82 25.48
C LEU A 311 -12.91 7.30 25.36
N VAL A 312 -11.74 6.77 25.71
CA VAL A 312 -11.47 5.33 25.62
C VAL A 312 -12.26 4.55 26.67
N ARG A 313 -12.32 5.02 27.93
CA ARG A 313 -13.11 4.37 28.98
C ARG A 313 -14.59 4.34 28.65
N GLU A 314 -15.14 5.43 28.10
CA GLU A 314 -16.52 5.46 27.62
C GLU A 314 -16.73 4.45 26.49
N ALA A 315 -15.83 4.40 25.51
CA ALA A 315 -15.90 3.46 24.39
C ALA A 315 -15.88 1.99 24.85
N LEU A 316 -15.05 1.68 25.86
CA LEU A 316 -14.92 0.35 26.46
C LEU A 316 -15.94 0.08 27.56
N ARG A 317 -16.84 1.03 27.87
CA ARG A 317 -17.83 0.96 28.96
C ARG A 317 -17.21 0.69 30.34
N MET A 318 -16.03 1.26 30.58
CA MET A 318 -15.32 1.25 31.86
C MET A 318 -15.68 2.50 32.69
N PRO A 319 -15.62 2.44 34.03
CA PRO A 319 -15.83 3.62 34.87
C PRO A 319 -14.76 4.68 34.60
N VAL A 320 -15.18 5.94 34.40
CA VAL A 320 -14.31 7.09 34.06
C VAL A 320 -13.43 7.49 35.24
#